data_AF-A0A2G5QMM6-F1
#
_entry.id   AF-A0A2G5QMM6-F1
#
_cell.length_a   1.000
_cell.length_b   1.000
_cell.length_c   1.000
_cell.angle_alpha   90.00
_cell.angle_beta   90.00
_cell.angle_gamma   90.00
#
_symmetry.space_group_name_H-M   'P 1'
#
loop_
_entity.id
_entity.type
_entity.pdbx_description
1 polymer ?
#
loop_
_entity_poly.entity_id
_entity_poly.type
_entity_poly.pdbx_seq_one_letter_code
_entity_poly.pdbx_strand_id
1 'polypeptide(L)'
;MRIWRLSLLAVLLAATAACHDSKTSKDAKPPEKAVAATPSPSTELVSLAWRPTSGDQNLQSFELQLTGAEIASVCNKPPGWIVEGSGAAIKGYATVGAGFVDVEHLDDLDGLFLIKTHPGEALGVSGKLLTGVYADDGGQSEIAATSALLKREPAAECPPPKG
;
A
#
# COMPACT_ATOMS: atom_id res chain seq x y z
N MET A 1 8.89 31.05 -24.94
CA MET A 1 8.88 30.15 -26.12
C MET A 1 10.29 30.05 -26.68
N ARG A 2 10.98 28.91 -26.52
CA ARG A 2 12.25 28.63 -27.20
C ARG A 2 12.26 27.17 -27.64
N ILE A 3 12.17 27.00 -28.95
CA ILE A 3 12.16 25.75 -29.70
C ILE A 3 13.62 25.35 -29.94
N TRP A 4 14.05 24.16 -29.53
CA TRP A 4 15.32 23.59 -29.98
C TRP A 4 15.13 22.18 -30.58
N ARG A 5 15.14 22.24 -31.91
CA ARG A 5 15.36 21.29 -33.00
C ARG A 5 15.72 19.83 -32.68
N LEU A 6 14.98 18.96 -33.40
CA LEU A 6 15.28 17.59 -33.76
C LEU A 6 16.65 17.44 -34.47
N SER A 7 17.33 16.33 -34.20
CA SER A 7 18.26 15.69 -35.13
C SER A 7 17.89 14.21 -35.30
N LEU A 8 17.39 13.89 -36.49
CA LEU A 8 17.25 12.56 -37.06
C LEU A 8 18.59 12.10 -37.65
N LEU A 9 18.95 10.83 -37.46
CA LEU A 9 19.83 10.02 -38.31
C LEU A 9 19.33 8.57 -38.14
N ALA A 10 18.50 8.03 -39.04
CA ALA A 10 18.76 7.54 -40.40
C ALA A 10 19.82 6.42 -40.43
N VAL A 11 19.36 5.16 -40.31
CA VAL A 11 19.24 4.10 -41.35
C VAL A 11 20.59 3.65 -41.94
N LEU A 12 20.87 2.33 -41.91
CA LEU A 12 21.11 1.46 -43.10
C LEU A 12 21.97 0.22 -42.81
N LEU A 13 21.29 -0.92 -42.93
CA LEU A 13 21.58 -2.06 -43.84
C LEU A 13 22.77 -3.02 -43.64
N ALA A 14 22.47 -4.24 -44.14
CA ALA A 14 23.33 -5.33 -44.65
C ALA A 14 23.66 -6.46 -43.66
N ALA A 15 23.57 -7.76 -43.99
CA ALA A 15 23.14 -8.44 -45.21
C ALA A 15 22.86 -9.92 -44.86
N THR A 16 21.89 -10.53 -45.52
CA THR A 16 21.73 -11.98 -45.62
C THR A 16 22.75 -12.53 -46.63
N ALA A 17 23.56 -13.52 -46.24
CA ALA A 17 24.28 -14.36 -47.20
C ALA A 17 24.53 -15.78 -46.68
N ALA A 18 23.91 -16.72 -47.39
CA ALA A 18 24.41 -18.03 -47.83
C ALA A 18 24.85 -19.11 -46.82
N CYS A 19 24.15 -20.23 -46.95
CA CYS A 19 24.45 -21.57 -46.46
C CYS A 19 25.83 -22.09 -46.93
N HIS A 20 26.54 -22.79 -46.04
CA HIS A 20 27.38 -23.94 -46.40
C HIS A 20 27.43 -24.93 -45.22
N ASP A 21 27.17 -26.20 -45.56
CA ASP A 21 27.14 -27.39 -44.71
C ASP A 21 28.43 -27.61 -43.89
N SER A 22 28.29 -28.06 -42.63
CA SER A 22 29.23 -28.96 -41.95
C SER A 22 28.66 -29.52 -40.63
N LYS A 23 28.61 -30.85 -40.58
CA LYS A 23 28.20 -31.81 -39.54
C LYS A 23 28.61 -31.57 -38.06
N THR A 24 27.67 -31.94 -37.18
CA THR A 24 27.79 -32.62 -35.86
C THR A 24 27.66 -31.81 -34.56
N SER A 25 26.53 -32.08 -33.91
CA SER A 25 26.21 -32.22 -32.46
C SER A 25 26.60 -31.15 -31.45
N LYS A 26 25.57 -30.47 -30.93
CA LYS A 26 25.20 -30.43 -29.50
C LYS A 26 23.82 -29.80 -29.38
N ASP A 27 22.93 -30.43 -28.61
CA ASP A 27 21.58 -29.96 -28.31
C ASP A 27 21.56 -28.47 -27.92
N ALA A 28 21.09 -27.62 -28.84
CA ALA A 28 20.79 -26.23 -28.56
C ALA A 28 19.34 -26.17 -28.04
N LYS A 29 19.19 -26.13 -26.71
CA LYS A 29 17.94 -25.79 -26.04
C LYS A 29 17.43 -24.45 -26.63
N PRO A 30 16.16 -24.32 -27.04
CA PRO A 30 15.61 -23.06 -27.53
C PRO A 30 15.81 -21.95 -26.48
N PRO A 31 16.00 -20.68 -26.86
CA PRO A 31 16.05 -19.59 -25.89
C PRO A 31 14.73 -19.62 -25.10
N GLU A 32 14.87 -19.90 -23.82
CA GLU A 32 13.78 -19.86 -22.85
C GLU A 32 13.18 -18.46 -22.94
N LYS A 33 11.92 -18.37 -23.41
CA LYS A 33 11.16 -17.12 -23.41
C LYS A 33 11.37 -16.49 -22.04
N ALA A 34 11.91 -15.27 -22.00
CA ALA A 34 11.95 -14.47 -20.80
C ALA A 34 10.55 -14.53 -20.18
N VAL A 35 10.44 -15.16 -19.01
CA VAL A 35 9.21 -15.16 -18.23
C VAL A 35 8.88 -13.69 -18.04
N ALA A 36 7.76 -13.27 -18.62
CA ALA A 36 7.27 -11.92 -18.46
C ALA A 36 7.27 -11.63 -16.96
N ALA A 37 7.99 -10.57 -16.54
CA ALA A 37 7.98 -10.14 -15.16
C ALA A 37 6.51 -9.98 -14.74
N THR A 38 6.08 -10.72 -13.72
CA THR A 38 4.74 -10.59 -13.17
C THR A 38 4.55 -9.12 -12.83
N PRO A 39 3.53 -8.43 -13.36
CA PRO A 39 3.32 -7.03 -13.04
C PRO A 39 3.20 -6.90 -11.52
N SER A 40 4.02 -6.02 -10.93
CA SER A 40 3.93 -5.71 -9.51
C SER A 40 2.49 -5.30 -9.20
N PRO A 41 1.91 -5.75 -8.08
CA PRO A 41 0.54 -5.42 -7.74
C PRO A 41 0.38 -3.90 -7.75
N SER A 42 -0.66 -3.42 -8.42
CA SER A 42 -1.02 -1.99 -8.48
C SER A 42 -1.66 -1.50 -7.18
N THR A 43 -1.75 -2.37 -6.19
CA THR A 43 -2.38 -2.16 -4.90
C THR A 43 -1.38 -2.42 -3.78
N GLU A 44 -1.57 -1.71 -2.68
CA GLU A 44 -0.76 -1.81 -1.47
C GLU A 44 -1.68 -2.08 -0.29
N LEU A 45 -1.31 -3.04 0.55
CA LEU A 45 -1.94 -3.27 1.84
C LEU A 45 -1.39 -2.27 2.86
N VAL A 46 -2.29 -1.67 3.63
CA VAL A 46 -1.98 -0.57 4.54
C VAL A 46 -2.27 -0.99 5.97
N SER A 47 -1.25 -0.87 6.83
CA SER A 47 -1.37 -0.92 8.29
C SER A 47 -1.25 0.48 8.90
N LEU A 48 -1.89 0.70 10.04
CA LEU A 48 -1.70 1.92 10.83
C LEU A 48 -0.53 1.72 11.82
N ALA A 49 0.59 2.38 11.57
CA ALA A 49 1.82 2.30 12.36
C ALA A 49 1.82 3.17 13.62
N TRP A 50 0.64 3.45 14.18
CA TRP A 50 0.53 4.19 15.44
C TRP A 50 1.13 3.40 16.60
N ARG A 51 1.75 4.11 17.54
CA ARG A 51 2.32 3.53 18.77
C ARG A 51 1.93 4.39 19.96
N PRO A 52 1.48 3.79 21.07
CA PRO A 52 1.17 4.54 22.27
C PRO A 52 2.44 5.10 22.92
N THR A 53 2.33 6.24 23.57
CA THR A 53 3.44 6.88 24.32
C THR A 53 3.53 6.39 25.77
N SER A 54 2.52 5.66 26.26
CA SER A 54 2.47 5.04 27.59
C SER A 54 1.64 3.74 27.54
N GLY A 55 1.77 2.88 28.55
CA GLY A 55 1.00 1.63 28.63
C GLY A 55 -0.52 1.85 28.76
N ASP A 56 -0.93 3.00 29.29
CA ASP A 56 -2.34 3.33 29.51
C ASP A 56 -3.00 4.01 28.30
N GLN A 57 -2.21 4.39 27.28
CA GLN A 57 -2.73 5.05 26.09
C GLN A 57 -3.33 4.04 25.13
N ASN A 58 -4.49 4.38 24.59
CA ASN A 58 -5.22 3.59 23.61
C ASN A 58 -5.66 4.43 22.41
N LEU A 59 -5.82 3.79 21.27
CA LEU A 59 -6.42 4.36 20.06
C LEU A 59 -7.93 4.14 20.12
N GLN A 60 -8.71 5.21 19.98
CA GLN A 60 -10.18 5.19 20.06
C GLN A 60 -10.83 5.29 18.68
N SER A 61 -10.23 6.09 17.80
CA SER A 61 -10.66 6.21 16.42
C SER A 61 -9.55 6.75 15.52
N PHE A 62 -9.75 6.60 14.21
CA PHE A 62 -9.00 7.29 13.18
C PHE A 62 -9.92 7.74 12.06
N GLU A 63 -9.58 8.86 11.44
CA GLU A 63 -10.22 9.37 10.23
C GLU A 63 -9.12 9.93 9.33
N LEU A 64 -8.96 9.33 8.16
CA LEU A 64 -7.87 9.59 7.23
C LEU A 64 -8.43 9.96 5.87
N GLN A 65 -7.80 10.95 5.26
CA GLN A 65 -8.03 11.36 3.89
C GLN A 65 -6.73 11.21 3.09
N LEU A 66 -6.79 10.41 2.04
CA LEU A 66 -5.69 10.14 1.13
C LEU A 66 -5.69 11.14 -0.03
N THR A 67 -4.50 11.33 -0.62
CA THR A 67 -4.32 11.95 -1.94
C THR A 67 -3.37 11.09 -2.75
N GLY A 68 -3.55 10.98 -4.07
CA GLY A 68 -2.72 10.11 -4.91
C GLY A 68 -3.04 8.62 -4.79
N ALA A 69 -4.13 8.27 -4.11
CA ALA A 69 -4.63 6.90 -4.00
C ALA A 69 -6.12 6.86 -3.64
N GLU A 70 -6.75 5.72 -3.90
CA GLU A 70 -8.11 5.39 -3.49
C GLU A 70 -8.16 4.06 -2.71
N ILE A 71 -9.09 3.94 -1.78
CA ILE A 71 -9.42 2.73 -1.04
C ILE A 71 -10.04 1.73 -2.02
N ALA A 72 -9.33 0.63 -2.25
CA ALA A 72 -9.81 -0.47 -3.07
C ALA A 72 -10.69 -1.44 -2.26
N SER A 73 -10.33 -1.70 -0.99
CA SER A 73 -11.10 -2.56 -0.09
C SER A 73 -10.73 -2.33 1.37
N VAL A 74 -11.67 -2.58 2.28
CA VAL A 74 -11.39 -2.76 3.72
C VAL A 74 -11.09 -4.24 3.96
N CYS A 75 -9.95 -4.53 4.56
CA CYS A 75 -9.42 -5.89 4.69
C CYS A 75 -9.49 -6.43 6.11
N ASN A 76 -9.17 -5.62 7.11
CA ASN A 76 -9.18 -6.04 8.51
C ASN A 76 -9.97 -5.04 9.37
N LYS A 77 -10.60 -5.55 10.42
CA LYS A 77 -11.35 -4.76 11.40
C LYS A 77 -10.95 -5.23 12.79
N PRO A 78 -10.38 -4.35 13.64
CA PRO A 78 -10.14 -4.70 15.03
C PRO A 78 -11.41 -5.25 15.70
N PRO A 79 -11.31 -6.20 16.63
CA PRO A 79 -12.47 -6.74 17.33
C PRO A 79 -13.34 -5.65 17.96
N GLY A 80 -14.63 -5.63 17.63
CA GLY A 80 -15.58 -4.63 18.14
C GLY A 80 -15.48 -3.24 17.49
N TRP A 81 -14.70 -3.09 16.42
CA TRP A 81 -14.60 -1.84 15.66
C TRP A 81 -15.47 -1.83 14.41
N ILE A 82 -15.90 -0.62 14.05
CA ILE A 82 -16.40 -0.33 12.71
C ILE A 82 -15.26 0.31 11.93
N VAL A 83 -14.97 -0.22 10.74
CA VAL A 83 -14.04 0.35 9.77
C VAL A 83 -14.75 0.48 8.43
N GLU A 84 -14.73 1.69 7.89
CA GLU A 84 -15.42 2.08 6.66
C GLU A 84 -14.47 2.91 5.80
N GLY A 85 -14.32 2.54 4.53
CA GLY A 85 -13.50 3.29 3.58
C GLY A 85 -14.07 3.27 2.18
N SER A 86 -13.98 4.39 1.48
CA SER A 86 -14.42 4.55 0.09
C SER A 86 -13.77 5.78 -0.54
N GLY A 87 -13.52 5.73 -1.85
CA GLY A 87 -12.81 6.79 -2.55
C GLY A 87 -11.46 7.02 -1.88
N ALA A 88 -11.16 8.23 -1.46
CA ALA A 88 -9.90 8.52 -0.75
C ALA A 88 -10.06 8.64 0.78
N ALA A 89 -11.22 8.34 1.34
CA ALA A 89 -11.49 8.50 2.77
C ALA A 89 -11.59 7.14 3.48
N ILE A 90 -11.05 7.05 4.69
CA ILE A 90 -11.21 5.89 5.56
C ILE A 90 -11.30 6.30 7.02
N LYS A 91 -12.19 5.65 7.76
CA LYS A 91 -12.34 5.87 9.21
C LYS A 91 -12.53 4.55 9.94
N GLY A 92 -12.12 4.53 11.20
CA GLY A 92 -12.33 3.42 12.10
C GLY A 92 -12.60 3.93 13.51
N TYR A 93 -13.50 3.27 14.24
CA TYR A 93 -13.82 3.60 15.62
C TYR A 93 -14.31 2.39 16.39
N ALA A 94 -13.99 2.34 17.69
CA ALA A 94 -14.50 1.33 18.60
C ALA A 94 -16.02 1.52 18.82
N THR A 95 -16.78 0.43 18.84
CA THR A 95 -18.20 0.46 19.22
C THR A 95 -18.37 0.48 20.74
N VAL A 96 -19.57 0.80 21.22
CA VAL A 96 -19.87 0.79 22.67
C VAL A 96 -19.62 -0.61 23.24
N GLY A 97 -18.76 -0.70 24.25
CA GLY A 97 -18.39 -1.96 24.90
C GLY A 97 -17.25 -2.72 24.22
N ALA A 98 -16.72 -2.22 23.10
CA ALA A 98 -15.50 -2.75 22.49
C ALA A 98 -14.25 -2.21 23.21
N GLY A 99 -13.17 -3.02 23.18
CA GLY A 99 -11.86 -2.56 23.59
C GLY A 99 -11.31 -1.51 22.61
N PHE A 100 -10.65 -0.48 23.14
CA PHE A 100 -9.77 0.36 22.34
C PHE A 100 -8.50 -0.42 22.00
N VAL A 101 -7.78 0.00 20.97
CA VAL A 101 -6.50 -0.66 20.63
C VAL A 101 -5.42 -0.07 21.53
N ASP A 102 -4.92 -0.87 22.46
CA ASP A 102 -3.85 -0.51 23.39
C ASP A 102 -2.51 -1.14 22.98
N VAL A 103 -1.52 -1.08 23.88
CA VAL A 103 -0.18 -1.61 23.63
C VAL A 103 -0.14 -3.12 23.39
N GLU A 104 -1.11 -3.88 23.92
CA GLU A 104 -1.18 -5.34 23.80
C GLU A 104 -1.83 -5.79 22.48
N HIS A 105 -2.61 -4.91 21.84
CA HIS A 105 -3.43 -5.22 20.65
C HIS A 105 -2.98 -4.49 19.38
N LEU A 106 -1.74 -4.02 19.30
CA LEU A 106 -1.26 -3.21 18.16
C LEU A 106 -1.28 -3.94 16.81
N ASP A 107 -1.29 -5.27 16.81
CA ASP A 107 -1.40 -6.08 15.59
C ASP A 107 -2.81 -6.08 14.99
N ASP A 108 -3.83 -5.60 15.72
CA ASP A 108 -5.16 -5.35 15.16
C ASP A 108 -5.16 -4.21 14.13
N LEU A 109 -4.13 -3.35 14.17
CA LEU A 109 -3.93 -2.26 13.21
C LEU A 109 -3.20 -2.69 11.93
N ASP A 110 -2.85 -3.98 11.82
CA ASP A 110 -2.22 -4.51 10.62
C ASP A 110 -3.23 -4.82 9.52
N GLY A 111 -2.83 -4.50 8.28
CA GLY A 111 -3.56 -4.90 7.08
C GLY A 111 -5.00 -4.41 7.02
N LEU A 112 -5.26 -3.18 7.47
CA LEU A 112 -6.61 -2.63 7.61
C LEU A 112 -7.33 -2.48 6.27
N PHE A 113 -6.62 -2.04 5.22
CA PHE A 113 -7.24 -1.76 3.92
C PHE A 113 -6.23 -1.84 2.78
N LEU A 114 -6.74 -2.12 1.57
CA LEU A 114 -6.00 -1.98 0.33
C LEU A 114 -6.22 -0.59 -0.25
N ILE A 115 -5.15 0.00 -0.77
CA ILE A 115 -5.20 1.17 -1.63
C ILE A 115 -4.76 0.83 -3.04
N LYS A 116 -5.27 1.59 -4.00
CA LYS A 116 -4.74 1.65 -5.36
C LYS A 116 -4.13 3.03 -5.56
N THR A 117 -2.84 3.08 -5.86
CA THR A 117 -2.12 4.34 -6.07
C THR A 117 -2.31 4.85 -7.50
N HIS A 118 -2.35 6.17 -7.65
CA HIS A 118 -2.42 6.81 -8.96
C HIS A 118 -1.00 6.97 -9.53
N PRO A 119 -0.74 6.53 -10.77
CA PRO A 119 0.58 6.67 -11.39
C PRO A 119 1.02 8.14 -11.46
N GLY A 120 2.21 8.44 -10.92
CA GLY A 120 2.80 9.77 -10.95
C GLY A 120 2.30 10.75 -9.88
N GLU A 121 1.39 10.33 -9.00
CA GLU A 121 0.93 11.12 -7.86
C GLU A 121 1.60 10.64 -6.57
N ALA A 122 2.05 11.59 -5.73
CA ALA A 122 2.61 11.25 -4.42
C ALA A 122 1.47 10.91 -3.44
N LEU A 123 1.65 9.84 -2.66
CA LEU A 123 0.71 9.51 -1.59
C LEU A 123 0.81 10.55 -0.47
N GLY A 124 -0.29 11.27 -0.25
CA GLY A 124 -0.49 12.12 0.91
C GLY A 124 -1.52 11.51 1.85
N VAL A 125 -1.41 11.84 3.13
CA VAL A 125 -2.34 11.47 4.18
C VAL A 125 -2.59 12.69 5.05
N SER A 126 -3.85 12.95 5.36
CA SER A 126 -4.30 13.97 6.29
C SER A 126 -5.42 13.41 7.15
N GLY A 127 -5.84 14.15 8.17
CA GLY A 127 -6.86 13.72 9.13
C GLY A 127 -6.28 13.55 10.53
N LYS A 128 -6.88 12.69 11.34
CA LYS A 128 -6.55 12.56 12.75
C LYS A 128 -6.77 11.16 13.32
N LEU A 129 -6.01 10.84 14.34
CA LEU A 129 -6.25 9.75 15.26
C LEU A 129 -6.72 10.35 16.59
N LEU A 130 -7.74 9.77 17.19
CA LEU A 130 -8.16 10.09 18.54
C LEU A 130 -7.62 9.03 19.48
N THR A 131 -6.86 9.46 20.48
CA THR A 131 -6.31 8.61 21.53
C THR A 131 -6.88 9.00 22.88
N GLY A 132 -6.88 8.08 23.85
CA GLY A 132 -7.19 8.40 25.25
C GLY A 132 -6.32 7.61 26.20
N VAL A 133 -6.51 7.84 27.50
CA VAL A 133 -5.76 7.20 28.59
C VAL A 133 -6.72 6.47 29.53
N TYR A 134 -6.36 5.25 29.93
CA TYR A 134 -7.12 4.42 30.88
C TYR A 134 -6.81 4.76 32.35
N ALA A 135 -6.94 6.02 32.77
CA ALA A 135 -6.99 6.47 34.16
C ALA A 135 -7.19 8.00 34.20
N ASP A 136 -7.99 8.50 35.14
CA ASP A 136 -8.32 9.92 35.41
C ASP A 136 -8.90 10.74 34.25
N ASP A 137 -10.12 11.27 34.44
CA ASP A 137 -10.92 12.16 33.57
C ASP A 137 -10.91 11.94 32.03
N GLY A 138 -10.36 10.81 31.58
CA GLY A 138 -10.42 10.27 30.23
C GLY A 138 -9.84 11.20 29.18
N GLY A 139 -8.76 11.92 29.49
CA GLY A 139 -8.14 12.89 28.58
C GLY A 139 -7.97 12.32 27.18
N GLN A 140 -8.70 12.88 26.21
CA GLN A 140 -8.53 12.54 24.81
C GLN A 140 -7.51 13.48 24.15
N SER A 141 -6.70 12.93 23.28
CA SER A 141 -5.72 13.68 22.50
C SER A 141 -5.85 13.33 21.03
N GLU A 142 -5.82 14.37 20.19
CA GLU A 142 -5.78 14.22 18.75
C GLU A 142 -4.33 14.19 18.26
N ILE A 143 -4.04 13.24 17.38
CA ILE A 143 -2.76 13.13 16.68
C ILE A 143 -3.02 13.39 15.20
N ALA A 144 -2.35 14.40 14.63
CA ALA A 144 -2.45 14.69 13.22
C ALA A 144 -1.92 13.52 12.39
N ALA A 145 -2.69 13.08 11.40
CA ALA A 145 -2.27 12.01 10.52
C ALA A 145 -1.30 12.51 9.44
N THR A 146 -0.26 11.72 9.20
CA THR A 146 0.70 11.93 8.12
C THR A 146 1.01 10.60 7.46
N SER A 147 1.65 10.61 6.28
CA SER A 147 2.03 9.37 5.60
C SER A 147 2.96 8.48 6.42
N ALA A 148 3.64 9.01 7.44
CA ALA A 148 4.48 8.23 8.36
C ALA A 148 3.67 7.30 9.29
N LEU A 149 2.37 7.55 9.47
CA LEU A 149 1.49 6.65 10.19
C LEU A 149 1.04 5.45 9.35
N LEU A 150 1.35 5.40 8.06
CA LEU A 150 0.99 4.28 7.20
C LEU A 150 2.20 3.41 6.91
N LYS A 151 2.15 2.15 7.33
CA LYS A 151 3.02 1.10 6.79
C LYS A 151 2.32 0.52 5.56
N ARG A 152 3.05 0.43 4.45
CA ARG A 152 2.52 -0.07 3.17
C ARG A 152 3.35 -1.23 2.68
N GLU A 153 2.68 -2.24 2.16
CA GLU A 153 3.31 -3.38 1.51
C GLU A 153 2.59 -3.74 0.20
N PRO A 154 3.31 -4.12 -0.86
CA PRO A 154 2.66 -4.54 -2.10
C PRO A 154 1.76 -5.76 -1.87
N ALA A 155 0.49 -5.67 -2.26
CA ALA A 155 -0.48 -6.75 -2.08
C ALA A 155 -1.55 -6.70 -3.16
N ALA A 156 -1.91 -7.84 -3.75
CA ALA A 156 -2.93 -7.91 -4.79
C ALA A 156 -4.37 -8.01 -4.23
N GLU A 157 -4.51 -8.57 -3.04
CA GLU A 157 -5.80 -8.85 -2.39
C GLU A 157 -5.68 -8.80 -0.86
N CYS A 158 -6.82 -8.73 -0.18
CA CYS A 158 -6.84 -8.73 1.27
C CYS A 158 -6.34 -10.09 1.80
N PRO A 159 -5.56 -10.12 2.89
CA PRO A 159 -5.22 -11.36 3.55
C PRO A 159 -6.48 -12.12 4.00
N PRO A 160 -6.40 -13.45 4.18
CA PRO A 160 -7.45 -14.20 4.85
C PRO A 160 -7.77 -13.61 6.23
N PRO A 161 -9.04 -13.64 6.69
CA PRO A 161 -9.40 -13.15 8.02
C PRO A 161 -8.56 -13.83 9.12
N LYS A 162 -8.12 -13.05 10.11
CA LYS A 162 -7.54 -13.58 11.34
C LYS A 162 -8.66 -14.32 12.10
N GLY A 163 -8.39 -15.56 12.52
CA GLY A 163 -9.37 -16.47 13.14
C GLY A 163 -9.62 -16.19 14.62
#